data_AF-A0A455BAA0-F1
#
_entry.id   AF-A0A455BAA0-F1
#
_cell.length_a   1.000
_cell.length_b   1.000
_cell.length_c   1.000
_cell.angle_alpha   90.00
_cell.angle_beta   90.00
_cell.angle_gamma   90.00
#
_symmetry.space_group_name_H-M   'P 1'
#
loop_
_entity.id
_entity.type
_entity.pdbx_description
1 polymer ?
#
loop_
_entity_poly.entity_id
_entity_poly.type
_entity_poly.pdbx_seq_one_letter_code
_entity_poly.pdbx_strand_id
1 'polypeptide(L)'
;MGIRGLMSFVEDHINEFFTDLKLRDTKIIIDGYALFHRLCFSSNLELRFQWRNMNTIKGTRDCYIPAKCFSLDALCCHFGNMNKVLLPLFAVLCGNDHVNLPVVETFLSKVCLPLGAPSSKGRRHHRVLGLLNWLSRFVDPTEALDNVLKHLPKKSRGTVKKLLCGSMGEYLQSQGRLQDFFQHGAYSCPDTWNPGLPPWVLAALARGQLSPFISDALVLRRTILHTQVENMQRPNAHRISLPIRQVIYGLLVNTPPHLGNVAWDALPPQPPAFSEVERINKNIKTSIVDAVELPKDHSDLSKLTELSLARRQILLLETLKVKQSILDPIPAALKLPIAVSCYWVQHTEAKAELHHLQALLLGMLMGPLHAMINGPDEEALQGGGAEMLYEELQRVKAQPGLRLDLDTAHVFCQWQCCLQMGLYLNQLLSTPLPEPDLTRLYSGSLVHGLCRQLLTSASVESLLHVCPEAQQLYEHMFSATRSCAPAELVLPKGKSKKRRQKKRGTPWLENRVGTTLNARSWHEGGNRFELLMVGTLEEHMEAPELE
;
A
#
# COMPACT_ATOMS: atom_id res chain seq x y z
N MET A 1 -16.77 -7.93 -5.43
CA MET A 1 -16.97 -8.55 -4.10
C MET A 1 -15.81 -9.51 -3.82
N GLY A 2 -15.09 -9.32 -2.71
CA GLY A 2 -13.91 -10.11 -2.34
C GLY A 2 -14.22 -11.50 -1.78
N ILE A 3 -15.40 -12.04 -2.07
CA ILE A 3 -15.93 -13.27 -1.48
C ILE A 3 -15.11 -14.47 -1.97
N ARG A 4 -14.36 -15.09 -1.05
CA ARG A 4 -13.54 -16.27 -1.35
C ARG A 4 -14.43 -17.45 -1.74
N GLY A 5 -14.19 -18.01 -2.92
CA GLY A 5 -14.92 -19.17 -3.46
C GLY A 5 -16.02 -18.80 -4.47
N LEU A 6 -16.53 -17.56 -4.46
CA LEU A 6 -17.52 -17.09 -5.44
C LEU A 6 -16.93 -17.04 -6.85
N MET A 7 -15.70 -16.53 -6.98
CA MET A 7 -15.04 -16.43 -8.28
C MET A 7 -14.85 -17.79 -8.96
N SER A 8 -14.47 -18.81 -8.20
CA SER A 8 -14.30 -20.17 -8.72
C SER A 8 -15.63 -20.75 -9.21
N PHE A 9 -16.72 -20.51 -8.49
CA PHE A 9 -18.06 -20.93 -8.93
C PHE A 9 -18.50 -20.22 -10.23
N VAL A 10 -18.24 -18.91 -10.30
CA VAL A 10 -18.55 -18.10 -11.47
C VAL A 10 -17.72 -18.50 -12.69
N GLU A 11 -16.47 -18.92 -12.50
CA GLU A 11 -15.59 -19.46 -13.57
C GLU A 11 -16.07 -20.83 -14.07
N ASP A 12 -16.65 -21.67 -13.22
CA ASP A 12 -17.18 -22.98 -13.63
C ASP A 12 -18.38 -22.85 -14.59
N HIS A 13 -19.13 -21.75 -14.49
CA HIS A 13 -20.32 -21.47 -15.28
C HIS A 13 -20.08 -20.27 -16.20
N ILE A 14 -18.85 -20.12 -16.70
CA ILE A 14 -18.44 -18.93 -17.46
C ILE A 14 -19.30 -18.69 -18.72
N ASN A 15 -19.82 -19.76 -19.33
CA ASN A 15 -20.67 -19.68 -20.52
C ASN A 15 -22.13 -19.30 -20.19
N GLU A 16 -22.54 -19.44 -18.94
CA GLU A 16 -23.88 -19.08 -18.48
C GLU A 16 -23.91 -17.64 -17.94
N PHE A 17 -22.89 -17.26 -17.18
CA PHE A 17 -22.91 -15.98 -16.45
C PHE A 17 -22.24 -14.84 -17.19
N PHE A 18 -21.49 -15.11 -18.26
CA PHE A 18 -20.82 -14.05 -19.01
C PHE A 18 -21.33 -13.94 -20.44
N THR A 19 -21.34 -12.70 -20.90
CA THR A 19 -21.55 -12.36 -22.30
C THR A 19 -20.26 -11.80 -22.88
N ASP A 20 -19.93 -12.20 -24.10
CA ASP A 20 -18.76 -11.68 -24.79
C ASP A 20 -19.00 -10.23 -25.24
N LEU A 21 -18.07 -9.36 -24.90
CA LEU A 21 -18.05 -7.96 -25.29
C LEU A 21 -16.84 -7.68 -26.18
N LYS A 22 -17.05 -6.78 -27.15
CA LYS A 22 -15.99 -6.23 -27.98
C LYS A 22 -15.77 -4.78 -27.57
N LEU A 23 -14.80 -4.55 -26.70
CA LEU A 23 -14.52 -3.21 -26.20
C LEU A 23 -13.72 -2.42 -27.24
N ARG A 24 -14.26 -1.25 -27.61
CA ARG A 24 -13.66 -0.26 -28.51
C ARG A 24 -14.12 1.13 -28.11
N ASP A 25 -13.32 2.14 -28.42
CA ASP A 25 -13.67 3.57 -28.33
C ASP A 25 -14.37 3.96 -27.02
N THR A 26 -13.95 3.35 -25.90
CA THR A 26 -14.62 3.53 -24.60
C THR A 26 -13.61 3.72 -23.48
N LYS A 27 -14.03 4.47 -22.45
CA LYS A 27 -13.25 4.66 -21.22
C LYS A 27 -13.59 3.55 -20.24
N ILE A 28 -12.57 2.89 -19.70
CA ILE A 28 -12.73 1.81 -18.72
C ILE A 28 -12.27 2.34 -17.36
N ILE A 29 -13.16 2.27 -16.37
CA ILE A 29 -12.84 2.57 -14.97
C ILE A 29 -12.50 1.23 -14.30
N ILE A 30 -11.31 1.16 -13.71
CA ILE A 30 -10.80 -0.04 -13.06
C ILE A 30 -10.78 0.25 -11.56
N ASP A 31 -11.65 -0.43 -10.82
CA ASP A 31 -11.71 -0.33 -9.36
C ASP A 31 -10.95 -1.49 -8.69
N GLY A 32 -10.16 -1.15 -7.66
CA GLY A 32 -9.44 -2.08 -6.79
C GLY A 32 -7.99 -2.40 -7.17
N TYR A 33 -7.10 -2.33 -6.17
CA TYR A 33 -5.68 -2.67 -6.27
C TYR A 33 -5.41 -4.11 -6.74
N ALA A 34 -6.30 -5.06 -6.45
CA ALA A 34 -6.15 -6.45 -6.85
C ALA A 34 -6.27 -6.65 -8.37
N LEU A 35 -7.08 -5.83 -9.04
CA LEU A 35 -7.23 -5.87 -10.49
C LEU A 35 -6.05 -5.17 -11.17
N PHE A 36 -5.61 -4.01 -10.66
CA PHE A 36 -4.37 -3.36 -11.10
C PHE A 36 -3.14 -4.27 -10.98
N HIS A 37 -2.96 -4.91 -9.82
CA HIS A 37 -1.85 -5.86 -9.62
C HIS A 37 -1.94 -7.06 -10.58
N ARG A 38 -3.15 -7.58 -10.86
CA ARG A 38 -3.34 -8.63 -11.87
C ARG A 38 -3.06 -8.14 -13.29
N LEU A 39 -3.43 -6.91 -13.62
CA LEU A 39 -3.17 -6.28 -14.92
C LEU A 39 -1.66 -6.07 -15.16
N CYS A 40 -0.92 -5.64 -14.12
CA CYS A 40 0.52 -5.35 -14.24
C CYS A 40 1.42 -6.58 -14.09
N PHE A 41 1.06 -7.57 -13.25
CA PHE A 41 2.00 -8.63 -12.83
C PHE A 41 1.56 -10.06 -13.14
N SER A 42 0.33 -10.29 -13.63
CA SER A 42 -0.08 -11.63 -14.07
C SER A 42 -0.14 -11.72 -15.59
N SER A 43 0.72 -12.54 -16.17
CA SER A 43 0.66 -12.99 -17.57
C SER A 43 -0.64 -13.78 -17.88
N ASN A 44 -1.42 -14.14 -16.86
CA ASN A 44 -2.65 -14.94 -16.98
C ASN A 44 -3.93 -14.09 -17.12
N LEU A 45 -3.83 -12.83 -17.57
CA LEU A 45 -5.00 -12.04 -17.92
C LEU A 45 -5.64 -12.44 -19.27
N GLU A 46 -5.18 -13.53 -19.90
CA GLU A 46 -5.79 -14.12 -21.10
C GLU A 46 -7.26 -14.54 -20.90
N LEU A 47 -7.73 -14.67 -19.65
CA LEU A 47 -9.08 -15.17 -19.34
C LEU A 47 -10.21 -14.11 -19.39
N ARG A 48 -9.93 -12.80 -19.32
CA ARG A 48 -11.02 -11.78 -19.26
C ARG A 48 -10.85 -10.53 -20.09
N PHE A 49 -9.63 -10.12 -20.37
CA PHE A 49 -9.35 -9.03 -21.29
C PHE A 49 -8.06 -9.42 -22.03
N GLN A 50 -8.16 -9.85 -23.27
CA GLN A 50 -6.97 -10.28 -24.01
C GLN A 50 -6.23 -9.06 -24.57
N TRP A 51 -5.70 -8.19 -23.69
CA TRP A 51 -5.03 -6.93 -24.08
C TRP A 51 -3.85 -7.14 -25.05
N ARG A 52 -3.22 -8.32 -24.99
CA ARG A 52 -2.14 -8.72 -25.91
C ARG A 52 -2.64 -9.37 -27.20
N ASN A 53 -3.92 -9.77 -27.27
CA ASN A 53 -4.57 -10.37 -28.44
C ASN A 53 -5.64 -9.41 -28.97
N MET A 54 -5.20 -8.25 -29.48
CA MET A 54 -6.09 -7.35 -30.21
C MET A 54 -6.63 -8.07 -31.44
N ASN A 55 -7.95 -8.15 -31.53
CA ASN A 55 -8.62 -8.79 -32.66
C ASN A 55 -9.13 -7.72 -33.63
N THR A 56 -9.10 -8.03 -34.93
CA THR A 56 -9.70 -7.19 -35.96
C THR A 56 -11.14 -7.60 -36.22
N ILE A 57 -12.01 -6.62 -36.47
CA ILE A 57 -13.37 -6.91 -36.94
C ILE A 57 -13.26 -7.33 -38.41
N LYS A 58 -13.79 -8.53 -38.73
CA LYS A 58 -13.78 -9.09 -40.10
C LYS A 58 -14.27 -8.05 -41.12
N GLY A 59 -13.42 -7.73 -42.10
CA GLY A 59 -13.74 -6.78 -43.17
C GLY A 59 -13.40 -5.31 -42.87
N THR A 60 -12.78 -5.00 -41.73
CA THR A 60 -12.35 -3.63 -41.36
C THR A 60 -10.92 -3.63 -40.82
N ARG A 61 -10.32 -2.44 -40.69
CA ARG A 61 -9.05 -2.24 -39.95
C ARG A 61 -9.27 -1.99 -38.46
N ASP A 62 -10.51 -2.04 -37.99
CA ASP A 62 -10.86 -1.69 -36.62
C ASP A 62 -10.49 -2.81 -35.66
N CYS A 63 -9.75 -2.45 -34.62
CA CYS A 63 -9.33 -3.37 -33.56
C CYS A 63 -10.27 -3.28 -32.36
N TYR A 64 -10.46 -4.40 -31.66
CA TYR A 64 -11.19 -4.43 -30.39
C TYR A 64 -10.47 -5.33 -29.38
N ILE A 65 -10.79 -5.10 -28.11
CA ILE A 65 -10.32 -5.92 -27.00
C ILE A 65 -11.45 -6.87 -26.61
N PRO A 66 -11.27 -8.19 -26.77
CA PRO A 66 -12.27 -9.15 -26.34
C PRO A 66 -12.35 -9.12 -24.81
N ALA A 67 -13.56 -8.98 -24.29
CA ALA A 67 -13.87 -8.93 -22.88
C ALA A 67 -15.09 -9.80 -22.55
N LYS A 68 -15.27 -10.12 -21.26
CA LYS A 68 -16.45 -10.84 -20.77
C LYS A 68 -17.19 -10.00 -19.73
N CYS A 69 -18.48 -9.79 -19.93
CA CYS A 69 -19.35 -9.05 -19.00
C CYS A 69 -20.17 -10.02 -18.15
N PHE A 70 -20.02 -9.92 -16.84
CA PHE A 70 -20.79 -10.72 -15.89
C PHE A 70 -22.24 -10.23 -15.83
N SER A 71 -23.20 -11.14 -15.98
CA SER A 71 -24.63 -10.87 -15.86
C SER A 71 -25.15 -11.29 -14.49
N LEU A 72 -25.57 -10.30 -13.71
CA LEU A 72 -26.22 -10.55 -12.42
C LEU A 72 -27.57 -11.25 -12.59
N ASP A 73 -28.30 -10.93 -13.66
CA ASP A 73 -29.54 -11.59 -14.02
C ASP A 73 -29.34 -13.07 -14.30
N ALA A 74 -28.32 -13.44 -15.07
CA ALA A 74 -28.02 -14.85 -15.36
C ALA A 74 -27.69 -15.63 -14.07
N LEU A 75 -26.93 -15.03 -13.15
CA LEU A 75 -26.66 -15.63 -11.84
C LEU A 75 -27.98 -15.86 -11.07
N CYS A 76 -28.84 -14.84 -10.95
CA CYS A 76 -30.10 -14.96 -10.25
C CYS A 76 -31.06 -15.99 -10.90
N CYS A 77 -31.10 -16.05 -12.23
CA CYS A 77 -31.88 -17.05 -12.97
C CYS A 77 -31.41 -18.48 -12.67
N HIS A 78 -30.10 -18.72 -12.60
CA HIS A 78 -29.53 -20.02 -12.24
C HIS A 78 -30.00 -20.50 -10.86
N PHE A 79 -30.28 -19.57 -9.93
CA PHE A 79 -30.83 -19.87 -8.60
C PHE A 79 -32.36 -19.72 -8.54
N GLY A 80 -33.08 -20.09 -9.59
CA GLY A 80 -34.55 -20.10 -9.60
C GLY A 80 -35.18 -18.72 -9.60
N ASN A 81 -34.58 -17.76 -10.32
CA ASN A 81 -34.97 -16.35 -10.34
C ASN A 81 -34.91 -15.69 -8.94
N MET A 82 -33.85 -15.99 -8.19
CA MET A 82 -33.60 -15.41 -6.88
C MET A 82 -33.66 -13.88 -6.93
N ASN A 83 -34.37 -13.27 -5.98
CA ASN A 83 -34.52 -11.83 -5.91
C ASN A 83 -33.17 -11.13 -5.66
N LYS A 84 -32.80 -10.17 -6.51
CA LYS A 84 -31.53 -9.43 -6.44
C LYS A 84 -31.34 -8.68 -5.12
N VAL A 85 -32.43 -8.27 -4.46
CA VAL A 85 -32.35 -7.55 -3.17
C VAL A 85 -31.77 -8.40 -2.03
N LEU A 86 -31.67 -9.73 -2.21
CA LEU A 86 -31.08 -10.65 -1.24
C LEU A 86 -29.55 -10.69 -1.29
N LEU A 87 -28.94 -10.18 -2.37
CA LEU A 87 -27.50 -10.25 -2.60
C LEU A 87 -26.66 -9.47 -1.57
N PRO A 88 -27.09 -8.31 -1.03
CA PRO A 88 -26.44 -7.70 0.13
C PRO A 88 -26.35 -8.64 1.33
N LEU A 89 -27.45 -9.32 1.69
CA LEU A 89 -27.47 -10.27 2.79
C LEU A 89 -26.54 -11.46 2.50
N PHE A 90 -26.54 -11.96 1.25
CA PHE A 90 -25.59 -12.97 0.81
C PHE A 90 -24.13 -12.54 1.06
N ALA A 91 -23.76 -11.34 0.63
CA ALA A 91 -22.39 -10.83 0.76
C ALA A 91 -21.97 -10.71 2.23
N VAL A 92 -22.88 -10.20 3.07
CA VAL A 92 -22.68 -10.07 4.51
C VAL A 92 -22.53 -11.44 5.20
N LEU A 93 -23.38 -12.43 4.88
CA LEU A 93 -23.29 -13.80 5.42
C LEU A 93 -22.07 -14.58 4.89
N CYS A 94 -21.52 -14.16 3.76
CA CYS A 94 -20.23 -14.64 3.27
C CYS A 94 -19.02 -14.00 3.99
N GLY A 95 -19.25 -12.98 4.83
CA GLY A 95 -18.20 -12.31 5.62
C GLY A 95 -17.38 -11.31 4.82
N ASN A 96 -17.95 -10.64 3.81
CA ASN A 96 -17.23 -9.66 2.99
C ASN A 96 -16.90 -8.36 3.76
N ASP A 97 -17.73 -7.94 4.73
CA ASP A 97 -17.65 -6.61 5.40
C ASP A 97 -17.32 -6.73 6.89
N HIS A 98 -16.38 -7.60 7.25
CA HIS A 98 -15.89 -7.76 8.63
C HIS A 98 -16.97 -8.15 9.67
N VAL A 99 -18.14 -8.63 9.25
CA VAL A 99 -19.18 -9.13 10.15
C VAL A 99 -18.64 -10.31 10.96
N ASN A 100 -18.85 -10.24 12.28
CA ASN A 100 -18.37 -11.18 13.29
C ASN A 100 -18.60 -12.65 12.86
N LEU A 101 -17.50 -13.29 12.40
CA LEU A 101 -17.46 -14.66 11.89
C LEU A 101 -18.12 -15.67 12.84
N PRO A 102 -17.85 -15.67 14.16
CA PRO A 102 -18.53 -16.55 15.12
C PRO A 102 -20.07 -16.59 15.03
N VAL A 103 -20.72 -15.44 14.80
CA VAL A 103 -22.19 -15.37 14.71
C VAL A 103 -22.68 -16.05 13.43
N VAL A 104 -21.99 -15.79 12.32
CA VAL A 104 -22.29 -16.37 11.01
C VAL A 104 -21.99 -17.87 10.99
N GLU A 105 -20.88 -18.30 11.59
CA GLU A 105 -20.52 -19.72 11.73
C GLU A 105 -21.54 -20.48 12.60
N THR A 106 -22.04 -19.86 13.68
CA THR A 106 -23.09 -20.47 14.54
C THR A 106 -24.39 -20.71 13.75
N PHE A 107 -24.73 -19.81 12.83
CA PHE A 107 -25.86 -19.98 11.93
C PHE A 107 -25.57 -21.10 10.91
N LEU A 108 -24.42 -21.05 10.24
CA LEU A 108 -24.05 -22.00 9.19
C LEU A 108 -23.87 -23.43 9.70
N SER A 109 -23.42 -23.61 10.94
CA SER A 109 -23.32 -24.94 11.55
C SER A 109 -24.69 -25.57 11.83
N LYS A 110 -25.75 -24.76 11.91
CA LYS A 110 -27.12 -25.18 12.23
C LYS A 110 -28.04 -25.28 11.02
N VAL A 111 -27.77 -24.48 9.98
CA VAL A 111 -28.50 -24.59 8.71
C VAL A 111 -27.83 -25.68 7.89
N CYS A 112 -28.53 -26.80 7.70
CA CYS A 112 -28.15 -27.79 6.69
C CYS A 112 -28.25 -27.14 5.30
N LEU A 113 -27.18 -26.49 4.87
CA LEU A 113 -27.07 -26.00 3.50
C LEU A 113 -27.09 -27.23 2.59
N PRO A 114 -27.90 -27.23 1.51
CA PRO A 114 -27.89 -28.31 0.54
C PRO A 114 -26.50 -28.36 -0.11
N LEU A 115 -25.67 -29.25 0.40
CA LEU A 115 -24.36 -29.56 -0.15
C LEU A 115 -24.62 -30.28 -1.47
N GLY A 116 -24.22 -29.66 -2.57
CA GLY A 116 -24.14 -30.35 -3.86
C GLY A 116 -23.22 -31.56 -3.78
N ALA A 117 -23.22 -32.36 -4.84
CA ALA A 117 -22.38 -33.56 -4.96
C ALA A 117 -20.92 -33.30 -4.52
N PRO A 118 -20.24 -34.30 -3.93
CA PRO A 118 -18.88 -34.13 -3.44
C PRO A 118 -17.96 -33.65 -4.56
N SER A 119 -17.54 -32.38 -4.51
CA SER A 119 -16.59 -31.82 -5.46
C SER A 119 -15.20 -31.71 -4.84
N SER A 120 -14.16 -31.78 -5.67
CA SER A 120 -12.77 -31.55 -5.27
C SER A 120 -12.49 -30.11 -4.81
N LYS A 121 -13.50 -29.23 -4.81
CA LYS A 121 -13.38 -27.80 -4.51
C LYS A 121 -13.66 -27.57 -3.02
N GLY A 122 -12.84 -26.75 -2.37
CA GLY A 122 -12.84 -26.61 -0.91
C GLY A 122 -14.16 -26.14 -0.28
N ARG A 123 -14.25 -26.24 1.05
CA ARG A 123 -15.45 -25.90 1.87
C ARG A 123 -16.11 -24.56 1.52
N ARG A 124 -15.33 -23.54 1.14
CA ARG A 124 -15.84 -22.19 0.82
C ARG A 124 -16.67 -22.15 -0.47
N HIS A 125 -16.32 -22.93 -1.48
CA HIS A 125 -17.10 -23.03 -2.72
C HIS A 125 -18.50 -23.58 -2.43
N HIS A 126 -18.56 -24.67 -1.67
CA HIS A 126 -19.83 -25.28 -1.25
C HIS A 126 -20.67 -24.35 -0.36
N ARG A 127 -20.04 -23.56 0.52
CA ARG A 127 -20.74 -22.54 1.33
C ARG A 127 -21.43 -21.49 0.47
N VAL A 128 -20.77 -21.00 -0.58
CA VAL A 128 -21.36 -20.02 -1.52
C VAL A 128 -22.59 -20.62 -2.20
N LEU A 129 -22.46 -21.81 -2.78
CA LEU A 129 -23.56 -22.50 -3.45
C LEU A 129 -24.74 -22.75 -2.50
N GLY A 130 -24.44 -23.27 -1.31
CA GLY A 130 -25.44 -23.56 -0.29
C GLY A 130 -26.19 -22.31 0.17
N LEU A 131 -25.49 -21.20 0.38
CA LEU A 131 -26.10 -19.92 0.77
C LEU A 131 -26.99 -19.33 -0.34
N LEU A 132 -26.56 -19.38 -1.60
CA LEU A 132 -27.37 -18.89 -2.73
C LEU A 132 -28.65 -19.73 -2.91
N ASN A 133 -28.53 -21.06 -2.82
CA ASN A 133 -29.69 -21.98 -2.84
C ASN A 133 -30.61 -21.86 -1.63
N TRP A 134 -30.08 -21.45 -0.48
CA TRP A 134 -30.87 -21.21 0.71
C TRP A 134 -31.61 -19.87 0.59
N LEU A 135 -30.92 -18.81 0.13
CA LEU A 135 -31.50 -17.48 -0.06
C LEU A 135 -32.57 -17.45 -1.14
N SER A 136 -32.47 -18.27 -2.19
CA SER A 136 -33.47 -18.33 -3.27
C SER A 136 -34.87 -18.74 -2.83
N ARG A 137 -35.02 -19.23 -1.59
CA ARG A 137 -36.31 -19.64 -1.01
C ARG A 137 -37.08 -18.48 -0.37
N PHE A 138 -36.47 -17.32 -0.22
CA PHE A 138 -37.06 -16.16 0.45
C PHE A 138 -37.46 -15.09 -0.57
N VAL A 139 -38.51 -14.35 -0.26
CA VAL A 139 -38.99 -13.26 -1.15
C VAL A 139 -38.20 -11.99 -0.93
N ASP A 140 -37.88 -11.69 0.33
CA ASP A 140 -37.21 -10.45 0.74
C ASP A 140 -36.17 -10.66 1.85
N PRO A 141 -35.25 -9.69 2.06
CA PRO A 141 -34.16 -9.84 3.01
C PRO A 141 -34.60 -9.85 4.47
N THR A 142 -35.76 -9.27 4.80
CA THR A 142 -36.28 -9.23 6.18
C THR A 142 -36.70 -10.63 6.61
N GLU A 143 -37.39 -11.36 5.74
CA GLU A 143 -37.79 -12.75 5.98
C GLU A 143 -36.57 -13.65 6.18
N ALA A 144 -35.60 -13.56 5.27
CA ALA A 144 -34.35 -14.30 5.35
C ALA A 144 -33.57 -13.96 6.63
N LEU A 145 -33.47 -12.67 6.99
CA LEU A 145 -32.79 -12.21 8.19
C LEU A 145 -33.47 -12.72 9.47
N ASP A 146 -34.80 -12.66 9.56
CA ASP A 146 -35.52 -13.20 10.71
C ASP A 146 -35.31 -14.72 10.84
N ASN A 147 -35.13 -15.43 9.72
CA ASN A 147 -34.75 -16.84 9.74
C ASN A 147 -33.33 -17.05 10.33
N VAL A 148 -32.34 -16.26 9.90
CA VAL A 148 -30.98 -16.28 10.49
C VAL A 148 -31.04 -16.10 12.00
N LEU A 149 -31.80 -15.11 12.47
CA LEU A 149 -31.91 -14.77 13.89
C LEU A 149 -32.53 -15.90 14.73
N LYS A 150 -33.39 -16.76 14.18
CA LYS A 150 -33.97 -17.91 14.88
C LYS A 150 -32.90 -18.89 15.37
N HIS A 151 -31.80 -19.02 14.64
CA HIS A 151 -30.69 -19.92 14.99
C HIS A 151 -29.73 -19.37 16.04
N LEU A 152 -29.89 -18.09 16.41
CA LEU A 152 -29.05 -17.37 17.36
C LEU A 152 -29.69 -17.27 18.76
N PRO A 153 -28.88 -17.15 19.83
CA PRO A 153 -29.36 -16.94 21.19
C PRO A 153 -30.26 -15.71 21.30
N LYS A 154 -31.38 -15.79 22.03
CA LYS A 154 -32.36 -14.70 22.16
C LYS A 154 -31.72 -13.36 22.58
N LYS A 155 -30.73 -13.41 23.47
CA LYS A 155 -30.03 -12.23 24.01
C LYS A 155 -29.23 -11.46 22.96
N SER A 156 -28.73 -12.10 21.89
CA SER A 156 -27.88 -11.45 20.88
C SER A 156 -28.62 -11.04 19.61
N ARG A 157 -29.88 -11.47 19.43
CA ARG A 157 -30.64 -11.23 18.19
C ARG A 157 -30.79 -9.76 17.84
N GLY A 158 -31.07 -8.89 18.80
CA GLY A 158 -31.23 -7.45 18.56
C GLY A 158 -29.96 -6.81 18.03
N THR A 159 -28.83 -7.05 18.68
CA THR A 159 -27.51 -6.53 18.29
C THR A 159 -27.11 -7.04 16.91
N VAL A 160 -27.27 -8.34 16.66
CA VAL A 160 -26.95 -8.96 15.36
C VAL A 160 -27.84 -8.43 14.26
N LYS A 161 -29.15 -8.25 14.50
CA LYS A 161 -30.07 -7.66 13.52
C LYS A 161 -29.61 -6.26 13.11
N LYS A 162 -29.27 -5.41 14.09
CA LYS A 162 -28.76 -4.05 13.83
C LYS A 162 -27.47 -4.08 13.02
N LEU A 163 -26.53 -4.96 13.37
CA LEU A 163 -25.25 -5.12 12.67
C LEU A 163 -25.44 -5.56 11.21
N LEU A 164 -26.23 -6.60 10.98
CA LEU A 164 -26.48 -7.14 9.64
C LEU A 164 -27.22 -6.13 8.77
N CYS A 165 -28.25 -5.45 9.30
CA CYS A 165 -28.95 -4.38 8.58
C CYS A 165 -28.02 -3.22 8.22
N GLY A 166 -27.15 -2.79 9.16
CA GLY A 166 -26.16 -1.75 8.90
C GLY A 166 -25.20 -2.13 7.77
N SER A 167 -24.65 -3.36 7.84
CA SER A 167 -23.71 -3.87 6.83
C SER A 167 -24.37 -4.04 5.45
N MET A 168 -25.63 -4.48 5.40
CA MET A 168 -26.40 -4.54 4.15
C MET A 168 -26.63 -3.16 3.54
N GLY A 169 -26.78 -2.12 4.37
CA GLY A 169 -26.95 -0.74 3.94
C GLY A 169 -25.78 -0.23 3.08
N GLU A 170 -24.57 -0.74 3.30
CA GLU A 170 -23.36 -0.36 2.53
C GLU A 170 -23.40 -0.84 1.07
N TYR A 171 -24.25 -1.82 0.74
CA TYR A 171 -24.45 -2.29 -0.63
C TYR A 171 -25.58 -1.58 -1.37
N LEU A 172 -26.34 -0.72 -0.68
CA LEU A 172 -27.37 0.07 -1.34
C LEU A 172 -26.70 1.04 -2.31
N GLN A 173 -27.35 1.26 -3.44
CA GLN A 173 -26.83 2.16 -4.45
C GLN A 173 -26.70 3.56 -3.86
N SER A 174 -25.47 4.09 -3.84
CA SER A 174 -25.22 5.45 -3.38
C SER A 174 -25.94 6.46 -4.27
N GLN A 175 -26.30 7.61 -3.71
CA GLN A 175 -26.93 8.68 -4.49
C GLN A 175 -25.95 9.33 -5.48
N GLY A 176 -24.64 9.24 -5.20
CA GLY A 176 -23.58 9.76 -6.09
C GLY A 176 -23.26 8.81 -7.24
N ARG A 177 -23.30 9.30 -8.48
CA ARG A 177 -22.87 8.53 -9.66
C ARG A 177 -21.39 8.75 -9.92
N LEU A 178 -20.57 7.71 -9.75
CA LEU A 178 -19.15 7.75 -10.10
C LEU A 178 -18.90 8.17 -11.56
N GLN A 179 -19.84 7.88 -12.46
CA GLN A 179 -19.78 8.32 -13.84
C GLN A 179 -19.64 9.84 -13.97
N ASP A 180 -20.36 10.61 -13.15
CA ASP A 180 -20.35 12.07 -13.22
C ASP A 180 -18.98 12.63 -12.83
N PHE A 181 -18.29 11.97 -11.89
CA PHE A 181 -16.91 12.30 -11.53
C PHE A 181 -15.95 12.09 -12.71
N PHE A 182 -15.98 10.94 -13.36
CA PHE A 182 -15.06 10.66 -14.47
C PHE A 182 -15.38 11.44 -15.76
N GLN A 183 -16.63 11.87 -15.93
CA GLN A 183 -17.05 12.67 -17.09
C GLN A 183 -16.85 14.17 -16.89
N HIS A 184 -17.19 14.69 -15.71
CA HIS A 184 -17.29 16.14 -15.46
C HIS A 184 -16.31 16.63 -14.37
N GLY A 185 -15.57 15.73 -13.71
CA GLY A 185 -14.67 16.08 -12.61
C GLY A 185 -15.36 16.45 -11.30
N ALA A 186 -16.70 16.41 -11.25
CA ALA A 186 -17.50 16.73 -10.09
C ALA A 186 -17.93 15.44 -9.37
N TYR A 187 -17.46 15.25 -8.15
CA TYR A 187 -17.97 14.22 -7.25
C TYR A 187 -18.55 14.90 -6.00
N SER A 188 -19.87 14.80 -5.85
CA SER A 188 -20.57 15.19 -4.64
C SER A 188 -21.35 13.97 -4.15
N CYS A 189 -20.74 13.18 -3.26
CA CYS A 189 -21.47 12.16 -2.55
C CYS A 189 -21.85 12.71 -1.16
N PRO A 190 -23.16 12.73 -0.81
CA PRO A 190 -23.60 13.11 0.54
C PRO A 190 -22.91 12.28 1.63
N ASP A 191 -22.58 11.01 1.34
CA ASP A 191 -21.90 10.09 2.27
C ASP A 191 -20.40 10.41 2.42
N THR A 192 -19.81 11.20 1.50
CA THR A 192 -18.43 11.72 1.64
C THR A 192 -18.35 13.06 2.35
N TRP A 193 -19.49 13.69 2.66
CA TRP A 193 -19.50 14.79 3.61
C TRP A 193 -19.25 14.25 5.02
N ASN A 194 -17.98 14.15 5.38
CA ASN A 194 -17.61 14.15 6.77
C ASN A 194 -17.57 15.62 7.23
N PRO A 195 -18.50 16.08 8.09
CA PRO A 195 -18.55 17.47 8.55
C PRO A 195 -17.29 17.93 9.31
N GLY A 196 -16.36 17.01 9.64
CA GLY A 196 -15.12 17.32 10.34
C GLY A 196 -13.88 17.58 9.48
N LEU A 197 -13.91 17.35 8.16
CA LEU A 197 -12.71 17.49 7.30
C LEU A 197 -12.75 18.75 6.42
N PRO A 198 -11.60 19.43 6.20
CA PRO A 198 -11.54 20.57 5.29
C PRO A 198 -11.96 20.19 3.85
N PRO A 199 -12.69 21.05 3.12
CA PRO A 199 -13.19 20.75 1.78
C PRO A 199 -12.10 20.36 0.78
N TRP A 200 -10.91 20.97 0.88
CA TRP A 200 -9.79 20.66 0.00
C TRP A 200 -9.27 19.23 0.22
N VAL A 201 -9.28 18.73 1.46
CA VAL A 201 -8.84 17.37 1.81
C VAL A 201 -9.78 16.35 1.21
N LEU A 202 -11.09 16.56 1.36
CA LEU A 202 -12.12 15.69 0.76
C LEU A 202 -11.98 15.65 -0.76
N ALA A 203 -11.81 16.81 -1.41
CA ALA A 203 -11.60 16.89 -2.85
C ALA A 203 -10.30 16.21 -3.30
N ALA A 204 -9.21 16.37 -2.54
CA ALA A 204 -7.93 15.76 -2.87
C ALA A 204 -7.93 14.23 -2.67
N LEU A 205 -8.60 13.71 -1.63
CA LEU A 205 -8.82 12.28 -1.44
C LEU A 205 -9.67 11.69 -2.56
N ALA A 206 -10.79 12.34 -2.92
CA ALA A 206 -11.66 11.90 -4.01
C ALA A 206 -10.94 11.84 -5.36
N ARG A 207 -9.98 12.75 -5.59
CA ARG A 207 -9.12 12.78 -6.79
C ARG A 207 -7.90 11.86 -6.73
N GLY A 208 -7.69 11.14 -5.62
CA GLY A 208 -6.49 10.31 -5.41
C GLY A 208 -5.18 11.10 -5.32
N GLN A 209 -5.26 12.40 -5.00
CA GLN A 209 -4.11 13.29 -4.82
C GLN A 209 -3.49 13.18 -3.42
N LEU A 210 -4.27 12.69 -2.44
CA LEU A 210 -3.79 12.35 -1.11
C LEU A 210 -3.77 10.82 -0.94
N SER A 211 -2.69 10.32 -0.36
CA SER A 211 -2.56 8.90 -0.02
C SER A 211 -3.61 8.42 0.98
N PRO A 212 -4.10 7.17 0.88
CA PRO A 212 -4.91 6.53 1.92
C PRO A 212 -4.27 6.59 3.32
N PHE A 213 -2.93 6.61 3.40
CA PHE A 213 -2.21 6.82 4.66
C PHE A 213 -2.66 8.09 5.39
N ILE A 214 -2.90 9.19 4.66
CA ILE A 214 -3.37 10.46 5.22
C ILE A 214 -4.81 10.32 5.73
N SER A 215 -5.68 9.64 4.97
CA SER A 215 -7.05 9.36 5.38
C SER A 215 -7.11 8.51 6.65
N ASP A 216 -6.35 7.42 6.70
CA ASP A 216 -6.29 6.51 7.84
C ASP A 216 -5.77 7.23 9.10
N ALA A 217 -4.70 8.03 8.96
CA ALA A 217 -4.18 8.85 10.04
C ALA A 217 -5.21 9.88 10.54
N LEU A 218 -5.90 10.58 9.64
CA LEU A 218 -6.92 11.58 9.99
C LEU A 218 -8.12 10.98 10.72
N VAL A 219 -8.69 9.91 10.15
CA VAL A 219 -9.98 9.36 10.57
C VAL A 219 -9.82 8.33 11.69
N LEU A 220 -8.86 7.42 11.55
CA LEU A 220 -8.68 6.28 12.47
C LEU A 220 -7.65 6.56 13.55
N ARG A 221 -6.87 7.66 13.44
CA ARG A 221 -5.64 7.91 14.23
C ARG A 221 -4.72 6.68 14.24
N ARG A 222 -4.75 5.91 13.15
CA ARG A 222 -4.06 4.64 13.00
C ARG A 222 -3.56 4.47 11.57
N THR A 223 -2.33 4.00 11.40
CA THR A 223 -1.76 3.70 10.07
C THR A 223 -1.11 2.33 10.05
N ILE A 224 -1.00 1.72 8.87
CA ILE A 224 -0.27 0.47 8.66
C ILE A 224 1.02 0.78 7.90
N LEU A 225 2.16 0.42 8.50
CA LEU A 225 3.46 0.59 7.86
C LEU A 225 3.76 -0.63 6.97
N HIS A 226 3.38 -0.53 5.70
CA HIS A 226 3.64 -1.60 4.74
C HIS A 226 5.13 -1.80 4.50
N THR A 227 5.65 -2.96 4.87
CA THR A 227 7.06 -3.33 4.65
C THR A 227 7.26 -3.78 3.21
N GLN A 228 8.29 -3.25 2.54
CA GLN A 228 8.75 -3.76 1.24
C GLN A 228 9.70 -4.96 1.45
N VAL A 229 10.58 -5.24 0.49
CA VAL A 229 11.59 -6.30 0.64
C VAL A 229 12.68 -5.86 1.62
N GLU A 230 12.64 -6.36 2.86
CA GLU A 230 13.61 -6.01 3.90
C GLU A 230 14.18 -7.22 4.66
N ASN A 231 15.34 -7.03 5.31
CA ASN A 231 15.92 -8.02 6.22
C ASN A 231 15.20 -8.01 7.58
N MET A 232 14.37 -9.03 7.84
CA MET A 232 13.63 -9.17 9.11
C MET A 232 14.51 -9.34 10.36
N GLN A 233 15.81 -9.65 10.19
CA GLN A 233 16.77 -9.70 11.30
C GLN A 233 17.21 -8.30 11.77
N ARG A 234 16.93 -7.27 10.97
CA ARG A 234 17.20 -5.87 11.32
C ARG A 234 15.94 -5.19 11.86
N PRO A 235 16.10 -4.08 12.61
CA PRO A 235 14.96 -3.23 12.99
C PRO A 235 14.12 -2.82 11.78
N ASN A 236 12.86 -2.47 11.99
CA ASN A 236 11.94 -2.04 10.93
C ASN A 236 12.56 -0.94 10.05
N ALA A 237 12.55 -1.13 8.72
CA ALA A 237 13.06 -0.15 7.77
C ALA A 237 12.36 1.22 7.90
N HIS A 238 11.10 1.26 8.34
CA HIS A 238 10.35 2.51 8.57
C HIS A 238 10.87 3.37 9.72
N ARG A 239 11.79 2.89 10.57
CA ARG A 239 12.35 3.69 11.67
C ARG A 239 13.02 4.97 11.18
N ILE A 240 13.70 4.90 10.04
CA ILE A 240 14.40 6.05 9.44
C ILE A 240 13.46 7.18 9.00
N SER A 241 12.22 6.85 8.64
CA SER A 241 11.21 7.81 8.18
C SER A 241 10.27 8.27 9.32
N LEU A 242 10.53 7.84 10.56
CA LEU A 242 9.74 8.25 11.73
C LEU A 242 9.64 9.78 11.86
N PRO A 243 10.74 10.57 11.77
CA PRO A 243 10.65 12.03 11.88
C PRO A 243 9.71 12.66 10.84
N ILE A 244 9.69 12.12 9.61
CA ILE A 244 8.79 12.61 8.54
C ILE A 244 7.33 12.31 8.92
N ARG A 245 7.05 11.11 9.46
CA ARG A 245 5.70 10.75 9.92
C ARG A 245 5.24 11.60 11.09
N GLN A 246 6.12 11.92 12.04
CA GLN A 246 5.77 12.79 13.17
C GLN A 246 5.36 14.20 12.71
N VAL A 247 6.01 14.74 11.65
CA VAL A 247 5.61 16.00 11.03
C VAL A 247 4.25 15.86 10.33
N ILE A 248 4.05 14.78 9.55
CA ILE A 248 2.74 14.50 8.95
C ILE A 248 1.67 14.49 10.04
N TYR A 249 1.86 13.72 11.11
CA TYR A 249 0.94 13.67 12.24
C TYR A 249 0.72 15.06 12.86
N GLY A 250 1.76 15.85 13.06
CA GLY A 250 1.66 17.24 13.51
C GLY A 250 0.73 18.11 12.64
N LEU A 251 0.76 17.93 11.32
CA LEU A 251 -0.14 18.62 10.38
C LEU A 251 -1.58 18.13 10.47
N LEU A 252 -1.80 16.85 10.79
CA LEU A 252 -3.14 16.22 10.87
C LEU A 252 -3.83 16.41 12.23
N VAL A 253 -3.12 16.96 13.20
CA VAL A 253 -3.58 17.09 14.59
C VAL A 253 -4.60 18.20 14.76
N ASN A 254 -4.36 19.39 14.19
CA ASN A 254 -5.21 20.55 14.43
C ASN A 254 -6.40 20.62 13.46
N THR A 255 -7.02 19.47 13.19
CA THR A 255 -8.37 19.47 12.65
C THR A 255 -9.29 19.90 13.79
N PRO A 256 -10.06 21.00 13.67
CA PRO A 256 -10.87 21.48 14.78
C PRO A 256 -11.79 20.37 15.30
N PRO A 257 -11.79 20.06 16.61
CA PRO A 257 -12.72 19.10 17.17
C PRO A 257 -14.12 19.69 17.08
N HIS A 258 -15.00 19.10 16.26
CA HIS A 258 -16.41 19.44 16.31
C HIS A 258 -17.14 18.63 17.38
N LEU A 259 -17.44 19.34 18.46
CA LEU A 259 -18.66 19.32 19.28
C LEU A 259 -19.50 18.03 19.19
N GLY A 260 -18.97 16.92 19.70
CA GLY A 260 -19.67 15.64 19.69
C GLY A 260 -18.94 14.58 20.49
N ASN A 261 -19.12 14.63 21.80
CA ASN A 261 -18.87 13.57 22.80
C ASN A 261 -17.55 13.59 23.60
N VAL A 262 -17.79 13.79 24.91
CA VAL A 262 -17.02 13.48 26.13
C VAL A 262 -15.75 14.28 26.38
N ALA A 263 -15.88 15.22 27.33
CA ALA A 263 -14.76 15.82 28.04
C ALA A 263 -13.99 14.73 28.78
N TRP A 264 -12.71 14.56 28.44
CA TRP A 264 -11.77 13.80 29.25
C TRP A 264 -11.14 14.76 30.25
N ASP A 265 -11.20 14.39 31.53
CA ASP A 265 -10.60 15.15 32.63
C ASP A 265 -9.11 15.43 32.37
N ALA A 266 -8.70 16.64 32.75
CA ALA A 266 -7.44 17.27 32.37
C ALA A 266 -6.20 16.54 32.93
N LEU A 267 -5.57 15.73 32.08
CA LEU A 267 -4.14 15.48 32.10
C LEU A 267 -3.44 16.63 31.33
N PRO A 268 -2.19 17.03 31.65
CA PRO A 268 -1.44 18.00 30.83
C PRO A 268 -1.55 17.67 29.33
N PRO A 269 -1.60 18.69 28.45
CA PRO A 269 -1.76 18.48 27.01
C PRO A 269 -0.57 17.68 26.49
N GLN A 270 -0.74 16.36 26.36
CA GLN A 270 0.19 15.50 25.68
C GLN A 270 0.09 15.81 24.18
N PRO A 271 1.21 15.81 23.44
CA PRO A 271 1.15 15.86 22.00
C PRO A 271 0.26 14.69 21.52
N PRO A 272 -0.70 14.96 20.62
CA PRO A 272 -1.63 13.94 20.17
C PRO A 272 -0.89 12.79 19.50
N ALA A 273 -1.29 11.59 19.90
CA ALA A 273 -0.60 10.37 19.54
C ALA A 273 -1.37 9.57 18.48
N PHE A 274 -0.63 8.83 17.66
CA PHE A 274 -1.14 7.99 16.58
C PHE A 274 -0.68 6.54 16.77
N SER A 275 -1.53 5.60 16.40
CA SER A 275 -1.21 4.17 16.44
C SER A 275 -0.59 3.70 15.13
N GLU A 276 0.61 3.14 15.15
CA GLU A 276 1.25 2.54 13.97
C GLU A 276 1.25 1.02 14.08
N VAL A 277 0.60 0.34 13.13
CA VAL A 277 0.72 -1.11 12.97
C VAL A 277 2.00 -1.38 12.18
N GLU A 278 2.99 -1.94 12.86
CA GLU A 278 4.33 -2.08 12.33
C GLU A 278 4.94 -3.46 12.61
N ARG A 279 6.06 -3.75 11.92
CA ARG A 279 6.85 -4.94 12.19
C ARG A 279 7.74 -4.72 13.41
N ILE A 280 7.57 -5.53 14.43
CA ILE A 280 8.51 -5.64 15.56
C ILE A 280 9.08 -7.05 15.57
N ASN A 281 10.35 -7.17 15.20
CA ASN A 281 11.04 -8.43 14.97
C ASN A 281 10.33 -9.26 13.87
N LYS A 282 9.77 -10.42 14.23
CA LYS A 282 9.00 -11.32 13.36
C LYS A 282 7.49 -11.21 13.53
N ASN A 283 7.02 -10.25 14.34
CA ASN A 283 5.60 -10.08 14.66
C ASN A 283 5.10 -8.73 14.15
N ILE A 284 3.78 -8.65 13.96
CA ILE A 284 3.08 -7.39 13.75
C ILE A 284 2.58 -6.91 15.11
N LYS A 285 2.90 -5.66 15.45
CA LYS A 285 2.48 -5.03 16.70
C LYS A 285 2.03 -3.60 16.43
N THR A 286 1.30 -3.03 17.39
CA THR A 286 0.94 -1.62 17.35
C THR A 286 1.87 -0.85 18.27
N SER A 287 2.50 0.20 17.76
CA SER A 287 3.26 1.18 18.52
C SER A 287 2.52 2.52 18.53
N ILE A 288 2.89 3.38 19.48
CA ILE A 288 2.34 4.74 19.59
C ILE A 288 3.42 5.71 19.17
N VAL A 289 3.05 6.68 18.33
CA VAL A 289 3.93 7.75 17.84
C VAL A 289 3.29 9.09 18.15
N ASP A 290 4.06 9.94 18.82
CA ASP A 290 3.63 11.30 19.13
C ASP A 290 3.83 12.21 17.92
N ALA A 291 2.83 13.05 17.66
CA ALA A 291 2.94 14.13 16.69
C ALA A 291 3.97 15.17 17.13
N VAL A 292 4.67 15.75 16.17
CA VAL A 292 5.54 16.91 16.42
C VAL A 292 4.69 18.17 16.54
N GLU A 293 5.00 19.00 17.54
CA GLU A 293 4.46 20.36 17.62
C GLU A 293 5.03 21.22 16.50
N LEU A 294 4.14 21.72 15.64
CA LEU A 294 4.50 22.62 14.54
C LEU A 294 4.25 24.07 14.94
N PRO A 295 4.97 25.04 14.33
CA PRO A 295 4.68 26.45 14.51
C PRO A 295 3.21 26.76 14.21
N LYS A 296 2.61 27.71 14.96
CA LYS A 296 1.18 28.07 14.85
C LYS A 296 0.75 28.46 13.44
N ASP A 297 1.67 28.96 12.62
CA ASP A 297 1.42 29.35 11.22
C ASP A 297 1.21 28.14 10.28
N HIS A 298 1.52 26.93 10.75
CA HIS A 298 1.45 25.68 9.98
C HIS A 298 0.52 24.65 10.61
N SER A 299 -0.11 24.98 11.74
CA SER A 299 -0.88 24.03 12.53
C SER A 299 -2.26 23.73 11.90
N ASP A 300 -2.92 24.71 11.29
CA ASP A 300 -4.29 24.55 10.76
C ASP A 300 -4.32 23.88 9.39
N LEU A 301 -4.79 22.62 9.35
CA LEU A 301 -4.96 21.83 8.14
C LEU A 301 -5.87 22.52 7.10
N SER A 302 -6.85 23.30 7.55
CA SER A 302 -7.80 23.98 6.67
C SER A 302 -7.13 25.09 5.85
N LYS A 303 -6.11 25.74 6.42
CA LYS A 303 -5.38 26.87 5.83
C LYS A 303 -4.08 26.45 5.14
N LEU A 304 -3.74 25.16 5.18
CA LEU A 304 -2.48 24.66 4.63
C LEU A 304 -2.32 25.00 3.14
N THR A 305 -3.42 24.97 2.38
CA THR A 305 -3.45 25.32 0.95
C THR A 305 -3.37 26.83 0.68
N GLU A 306 -3.70 27.67 1.67
CA GLU A 306 -3.61 29.12 1.60
C GLU A 306 -2.17 29.62 1.75
N LEU A 307 -1.28 28.80 2.30
CA LEU A 307 0.14 29.10 2.38
C LEU A 307 0.77 29.23 0.98
N SER A 308 1.62 30.23 0.81
CA SER A 308 2.42 30.39 -0.42
C SER A 308 3.21 29.12 -0.75
N LEU A 309 3.43 28.88 -2.05
CA LEU A 309 4.23 27.75 -2.54
C LEU A 309 5.61 27.70 -1.85
N ALA A 310 6.27 28.85 -1.69
CA ALA A 310 7.57 28.96 -1.05
C ALA A 310 7.55 28.49 0.42
N ARG A 311 6.51 28.85 1.20
CA ARG A 311 6.37 28.40 2.59
C ARG A 311 6.14 26.91 2.70
N ARG A 312 5.30 26.34 1.83
CA ARG A 312 5.05 24.89 1.77
C ARG A 312 6.32 24.12 1.37
N GLN A 313 7.10 24.66 0.44
CA GLN A 313 8.40 24.11 0.05
C GLN A 313 9.43 24.17 1.19
N ILE A 314 9.50 25.29 1.93
CA ILE A 314 10.39 25.41 3.10
C ILE A 314 10.06 24.33 4.13
N LEU A 315 8.78 24.16 4.49
CA LEU A 315 8.35 23.15 5.47
C LEU A 315 8.73 21.72 5.04
N LEU A 316 8.55 21.39 3.75
CA LEU A 316 8.97 20.11 3.19
C LEU A 316 10.48 19.89 3.32
N LEU A 317 11.27 20.90 2.94
CA LEU A 317 12.73 20.81 2.92
C LEU A 317 13.37 20.85 4.31
N GLU A 318 12.78 21.60 5.25
CA GLU A 318 13.16 21.58 6.66
C GLU A 318 12.93 20.20 7.28
N THR A 319 11.79 19.57 6.96
CA THR A 319 11.48 18.20 7.40
C THR A 319 12.49 17.19 6.84
N LEU A 320 12.88 17.35 5.57
CA LEU A 320 13.91 16.54 4.92
C LEU A 320 15.34 16.97 5.30
N LYS A 321 15.52 18.04 6.08
CA LYS A 321 16.84 18.59 6.47
C LYS A 321 17.74 18.88 5.26
N VAL A 322 17.17 19.47 4.21
CA VAL A 322 17.88 19.83 2.97
C VAL A 322 17.73 21.32 2.70
N LYS A 323 18.83 21.98 2.33
CA LYS A 323 18.78 23.39 1.91
C LYS A 323 18.34 23.50 0.46
N GLN A 324 17.55 24.52 0.14
CA GLN A 324 17.09 24.78 -1.23
C GLN A 324 18.26 24.87 -2.24
N SER A 325 19.36 25.52 -1.86
CA SER A 325 20.54 25.71 -2.70
C SER A 325 21.18 24.42 -3.20
N ILE A 326 20.99 23.30 -2.49
CA ILE A 326 21.51 21.98 -2.86
C ILE A 326 20.73 21.41 -4.05
N LEU A 327 19.46 21.81 -4.21
CA LEU A 327 18.54 21.29 -5.22
C LEU A 327 18.45 22.16 -6.47
N ASP A 328 19.02 23.36 -6.47
CA ASP A 328 19.00 24.28 -7.60
C ASP A 328 19.57 23.69 -8.91
N PRO A 329 20.68 22.91 -8.92
CA PRO A 329 21.18 22.29 -10.14
C PRO A 329 20.41 21.02 -10.55
N ILE A 330 19.42 20.58 -9.76
CA ILE A 330 18.70 19.33 -9.97
C ILE A 330 17.42 19.58 -10.80
N PRO A 331 17.14 18.78 -11.85
CA PRO A 331 15.90 18.88 -12.62
C PRO A 331 14.66 18.76 -11.73
N ALA A 332 13.59 19.48 -12.08
CA ALA A 332 12.40 19.62 -11.24
C ALA A 332 11.80 18.27 -10.80
N ALA A 333 11.71 17.30 -11.72
CA ALA A 333 11.19 15.96 -11.45
C ALA A 333 12.06 15.12 -10.48
N LEU A 334 13.33 15.49 -10.29
CA LEU A 334 14.29 14.78 -9.42
C LEU A 334 14.55 15.53 -8.10
N LYS A 335 14.05 16.75 -7.91
CA LYS A 335 14.28 17.53 -6.67
C LYS A 335 13.81 16.78 -5.43
N LEU A 336 12.60 16.21 -5.45
CA LEU A 336 12.07 15.46 -4.31
C LEU A 336 12.84 14.15 -4.05
N PRO A 337 13.08 13.27 -5.05
CA PRO A 337 13.94 12.09 -4.87
C PRO A 337 15.34 12.40 -4.33
N ILE A 338 15.97 13.48 -4.81
CA ILE A 338 17.29 13.89 -4.33
C ILE A 338 17.22 14.46 -2.92
N ALA A 339 16.22 15.27 -2.58
CA ALA A 339 16.01 15.73 -1.20
C ALA A 339 15.83 14.56 -0.22
N VAL A 340 15.02 13.57 -0.59
CA VAL A 340 14.85 12.32 0.17
C VAL A 340 16.16 11.53 0.27
N SER A 341 16.96 11.49 -0.80
CA SER A 341 18.24 10.78 -0.79
C SER A 341 19.25 11.48 0.12
N CYS A 342 19.28 12.82 0.11
CA CYS A 342 20.06 13.63 1.05
C CYS A 342 19.62 13.38 2.51
N TYR A 343 18.31 13.32 2.79
CA TYR A 343 17.79 12.96 4.11
C TYR A 343 18.27 11.56 4.51
N TRP A 344 18.13 10.58 3.62
CA TRP A 344 18.47 9.18 3.87
C TRP A 344 19.95 8.97 4.22
N VAL A 345 20.88 9.59 3.47
CA VAL A 345 22.33 9.43 3.73
C VAL A 345 22.80 10.09 5.03
N GLN A 346 22.06 11.07 5.55
CA GLN A 346 22.36 11.71 6.83
C GLN A 346 22.12 10.79 8.03
N HIS A 347 21.33 9.73 7.88
CA HIS A 347 20.93 8.87 9.00
C HIS A 347 21.88 7.69 9.17
N THR A 348 22.52 7.60 10.33
CA THR A 348 23.46 6.51 10.68
C THR A 348 22.80 5.12 10.65
N GLU A 349 21.49 5.04 10.92
CA GLU A 349 20.72 3.79 10.84
C GLU A 349 20.63 3.20 9.43
N ALA A 350 20.80 4.02 8.38
CA ALA A 350 20.77 3.56 6.99
C ALA A 350 21.85 2.50 6.75
N LYS A 351 23.03 2.64 7.39
CA LYS A 351 24.24 1.85 7.07
C LYS A 351 24.48 1.75 5.56
N ALA A 352 24.07 2.78 4.81
CA ALA A 352 24.34 2.87 3.40
C ALA A 352 25.85 2.92 3.21
N GLU A 353 26.32 2.49 2.06
CA GLU A 353 27.73 2.60 1.67
C GLU A 353 27.78 3.35 0.34
N LEU A 354 28.97 3.79 -0.07
CA LEU A 354 29.14 4.57 -1.29
C LEU A 354 28.47 3.90 -2.51
N HIS A 355 28.70 2.60 -2.70
CA HIS A 355 28.14 1.86 -3.83
C HIS A 355 26.61 1.80 -3.80
N HIS A 356 25.97 1.80 -2.62
CA HIS A 356 24.51 1.87 -2.49
C HIS A 356 23.97 3.21 -3.01
N LEU A 357 24.61 4.32 -2.63
CA LEU A 357 24.25 5.65 -3.11
C LEU A 357 24.48 5.76 -4.63
N GLN A 358 25.64 5.31 -5.12
CA GLN A 358 25.97 5.35 -6.53
C GLN A 358 24.98 4.54 -7.37
N ALA A 359 24.64 3.32 -6.95
CA ALA A 359 23.66 2.46 -7.62
C ALA A 359 22.26 3.08 -7.63
N LEU A 360 21.84 3.70 -6.53
CA LEU A 360 20.56 4.40 -6.45
C LEU A 360 20.49 5.55 -7.46
N LEU A 361 21.51 6.41 -7.49
CA LEU A 361 21.55 7.58 -8.38
C LEU A 361 21.64 7.17 -9.86
N LEU A 362 22.41 6.13 -10.18
CA LEU A 362 22.44 5.55 -11.52
C LEU A 362 21.05 5.01 -11.93
N GLY A 363 20.34 4.37 -10.99
CA GLY A 363 18.96 3.92 -11.22
C GLY A 363 18.00 5.06 -11.56
N MET A 364 18.17 6.25 -10.95
CA MET A 364 17.34 7.42 -11.21
C MET A 364 17.52 8.00 -12.62
N LEU A 365 18.60 7.67 -13.34
CA LEU A 365 18.85 8.13 -14.71
C LEU A 365 17.91 7.48 -15.73
N MET A 366 17.23 6.37 -15.40
CA MET A 366 16.32 5.67 -16.32
C MET A 366 15.19 6.56 -16.86
N GLY A 367 14.65 7.45 -16.03
CA GLY A 367 13.64 8.43 -16.43
C GLY A 367 14.19 9.46 -17.42
N PRO A 368 15.22 10.24 -17.04
CA PRO A 368 15.90 11.19 -17.93
C PRO A 368 16.38 10.58 -19.25
N LEU A 369 17.02 9.40 -19.22
CA LEU A 369 17.47 8.71 -20.43
C LEU A 369 16.29 8.36 -21.36
N HIS A 370 15.18 7.89 -20.81
CA HIS A 370 13.99 7.63 -21.61
C HIS A 370 13.43 8.90 -22.25
N ALA A 371 13.43 10.02 -21.52
CA ALA A 371 13.00 11.31 -22.06
C ALA A 371 13.94 11.81 -23.17
N MET A 372 15.25 11.60 -23.05
CA MET A 372 16.23 11.92 -24.10
C MET A 372 16.01 11.08 -25.36
N ILE A 373 15.72 9.78 -25.22
CA ILE A 373 15.51 8.86 -26.35
C ILE A 373 14.21 9.17 -27.10
N ASN A 374 13.15 9.59 -26.40
CA ASN A 374 11.81 9.78 -26.97
C ASN A 374 11.40 11.26 -27.10
N GLY A 375 12.36 12.18 -26.92
CA GLY A 375 12.13 13.61 -27.02
C GLY A 375 11.86 14.05 -28.47
N PRO A 376 11.05 15.10 -28.69
CA PRO A 376 10.67 15.57 -30.02
C PRO A 376 11.75 16.39 -30.76
N ASP A 377 12.98 16.51 -30.24
CA ASP A 377 14.04 17.28 -30.88
C ASP A 377 14.64 16.52 -32.07
N GLU A 378 14.24 16.90 -33.28
CA GLU A 378 14.75 16.39 -34.57
C GLU A 378 16.16 16.91 -34.94
N GLU A 379 16.80 17.72 -34.08
CA GLU A 379 18.11 18.32 -34.37
C GLU A 379 19.16 18.00 -33.30
N ALA A 380 19.52 16.72 -33.17
CA ALA A 380 20.83 16.36 -32.64
C ALA A 380 21.33 15.05 -33.27
N LEU A 381 22.21 15.19 -34.26
CA LEU A 381 23.20 14.18 -34.64
C LEU A 381 24.26 13.92 -33.52
N GLN A 382 23.84 13.98 -32.25
CA GLN A 382 24.56 13.61 -31.04
C GLN A 382 23.58 12.74 -30.23
N GLY A 383 23.66 11.44 -30.11
CA GLY A 383 24.63 10.39 -30.39
C GLY A 383 24.10 9.20 -29.61
N GLY A 384 24.19 7.96 -30.12
CA GLY A 384 23.55 6.77 -29.53
C GLY A 384 23.92 6.43 -28.07
N GLY A 385 24.68 7.28 -27.38
CA GLY A 385 25.06 7.18 -25.98
C GLY A 385 23.92 6.99 -25.00
N ALA A 386 22.84 7.76 -25.12
CA ALA A 386 21.69 7.64 -24.23
C ALA A 386 20.98 6.28 -24.40
N GLU A 387 20.84 5.81 -25.64
CA GLU A 387 20.27 4.50 -25.95
C GLU A 387 21.19 3.37 -25.48
N MET A 388 22.50 3.44 -25.77
CA MET A 388 23.50 2.48 -25.29
C MET A 388 23.54 2.38 -23.76
N LEU A 389 23.52 3.51 -23.05
CA LEU A 389 23.48 3.52 -21.59
C LEU A 389 22.17 2.93 -21.05
N TYR A 390 21.04 3.29 -21.66
CA TYR A 390 19.74 2.74 -21.30
C TYR A 390 19.71 1.22 -21.48
N GLU A 391 20.23 0.70 -22.59
CA GLU A 391 20.36 -0.74 -22.84
C GLU A 391 21.28 -1.43 -21.83
N GLU A 392 22.43 -0.84 -21.49
CA GLU A 392 23.34 -1.42 -20.50
C GLU A 392 22.68 -1.48 -19.12
N LEU A 393 21.98 -0.42 -18.68
CA LEU A 393 21.22 -0.45 -17.43
C LEU A 393 20.10 -1.52 -17.48
N GLN A 394 19.40 -1.69 -18.60
CA GLN A 394 18.42 -2.77 -18.73
C GLN A 394 19.06 -4.16 -18.69
N ARG A 395 20.25 -4.33 -19.26
CA ARG A 395 21.02 -5.59 -19.19
C ARG A 395 21.40 -5.94 -17.75
N VAL A 396 21.78 -4.94 -16.95
CA VAL A 396 22.05 -5.09 -15.51
C VAL A 396 20.81 -5.53 -14.74
N LYS A 397 19.65 -4.93 -15.06
CA LYS A 397 18.36 -5.27 -14.46
C LYS A 397 17.92 -6.71 -14.76
N ALA A 398 18.22 -7.21 -15.95
CA ALA A 398 17.65 -8.44 -16.49
C ALA A 398 18.29 -9.75 -15.98
N GLN A 399 19.33 -9.72 -15.13
CA GLN A 399 20.07 -10.93 -14.72
C GLN A 399 19.30 -11.80 -13.70
N PRO A 400 18.61 -12.88 -14.12
CA PRO A 400 17.76 -13.70 -13.26
C PRO A 400 18.61 -14.78 -12.56
N GLY A 401 18.16 -15.25 -11.39
CA GLY A 401 18.74 -16.44 -10.74
C GLY A 401 19.86 -16.19 -9.73
N LEU A 402 20.24 -14.93 -9.47
CA LEU A 402 21.20 -14.62 -8.41
C LEU A 402 20.51 -14.46 -7.05
N ARG A 403 21.18 -14.94 -5.99
CA ARG A 403 20.72 -14.83 -4.61
C ARG A 403 20.56 -13.36 -4.21
N LEU A 404 19.39 -13.02 -3.65
CA LEU A 404 19.12 -11.70 -3.11
C LEU A 404 20.01 -11.44 -1.89
N ASP A 405 20.79 -10.36 -1.95
CA ASP A 405 21.44 -9.81 -0.75
C ASP A 405 20.41 -9.01 0.05
N LEU A 406 20.02 -9.57 1.18
CA LEU A 406 19.02 -9.01 2.08
C LEU A 406 19.49 -7.72 2.76
N ASP A 407 20.79 -7.52 2.97
CA ASP A 407 21.29 -6.30 3.60
C ASP A 407 21.23 -5.14 2.63
N THR A 408 21.68 -5.32 1.39
CA THR A 408 21.47 -4.35 0.30
C THR A 408 19.97 -4.07 0.09
N ALA A 409 19.11 -5.09 0.09
CA ALA A 409 17.67 -4.91 -0.06
C ALA A 409 17.07 -4.09 1.10
N HIS A 410 17.51 -4.35 2.34
CA HIS A 410 17.08 -3.59 3.52
C HIS A 410 17.50 -2.13 3.45
N VAL A 411 18.75 -1.85 3.02
CA VAL A 411 19.27 -0.49 2.83
C VAL A 411 18.42 0.30 1.83
N PHE A 412 18.02 -0.32 0.72
CA PHE A 412 17.10 0.32 -0.23
C PHE A 412 15.66 0.40 0.27
N CYS A 413 15.18 -0.57 1.06
CA CYS A 413 13.87 -0.50 1.69
C CYS A 413 13.78 0.73 2.63
N GLN A 414 14.84 1.02 3.39
CA GLN A 414 14.92 2.24 4.20
C GLN A 414 14.76 3.51 3.36
N TRP A 415 15.45 3.59 2.21
CA TRP A 415 15.28 4.72 1.28
C TRP A 415 13.85 4.78 0.71
N GLN A 416 13.25 3.65 0.33
CA GLN A 416 11.86 3.59 -0.15
C GLN A 416 10.88 4.06 0.93
N CYS A 417 11.08 3.71 2.19
CA CYS A 417 10.29 4.21 3.32
C CYS A 417 10.40 5.73 3.46
N CYS A 418 11.61 6.31 3.29
CA CYS A 418 11.79 7.77 3.27
C CYS A 418 11.07 8.41 2.07
N LEU A 419 11.20 7.83 0.87
CA LEU A 419 10.56 8.34 -0.33
C LEU A 419 9.03 8.33 -0.19
N GLN A 420 8.47 7.22 0.32
CA GLN A 420 7.04 7.08 0.52
C GLN A 420 6.50 8.15 1.47
N MET A 421 7.13 8.36 2.63
CA MET A 421 6.70 9.39 3.57
C MET A 421 6.96 10.81 3.04
N GLY A 422 8.05 11.02 2.30
CA GLY A 422 8.34 12.28 1.62
C GLY A 422 7.31 12.64 0.56
N LEU A 423 6.83 11.65 -0.21
CA LEU A 423 5.72 11.82 -1.17
C LEU A 423 4.42 12.18 -0.45
N TYR A 424 4.07 11.47 0.62
CA TYR A 424 2.84 11.75 1.37
C TYR A 424 2.86 13.14 2.01
N LEU A 425 4.02 13.56 2.52
CA LEU A 425 4.20 14.93 3.02
C LEU A 425 4.10 15.96 1.88
N ASN A 426 4.74 15.71 0.74
CA ASN A 426 4.65 16.58 -0.44
C ASN A 426 3.20 16.74 -0.91
N GLN A 427 2.44 15.64 -0.98
CA GLN A 427 1.01 15.62 -1.31
C GLN A 427 0.17 16.41 -0.31
N LEU A 428 0.38 16.18 1.00
CA LEU A 428 -0.31 16.90 2.06
C LEU A 428 -0.06 18.41 1.98
N LEU A 429 1.16 18.81 1.64
CA LEU A 429 1.55 20.20 1.39
C LEU A 429 1.10 20.73 0.02
N SER A 430 0.18 20.04 -0.67
CA SER A 430 -0.31 20.42 -1.99
C SER A 430 0.81 20.57 -3.04
N THR A 431 1.67 19.56 -3.06
CA THR A 431 2.74 19.29 -4.04
C THR A 431 3.64 20.49 -4.34
N PRO A 432 4.39 21.02 -3.35
CA PRO A 432 5.33 22.11 -3.57
C PRO A 432 6.51 21.72 -4.47
N LEU A 433 6.86 20.43 -4.53
CA LEU A 433 7.75 19.87 -5.54
C LEU A 433 6.97 18.91 -6.47
N PRO A 434 7.34 18.81 -7.76
CA PRO A 434 6.73 17.85 -8.67
C PRO A 434 6.90 16.42 -8.17
N GLU A 435 5.86 15.60 -8.32
CA GLU A 435 5.98 14.17 -8.07
C GLU A 435 6.81 13.49 -9.19
N PRO A 436 7.76 12.62 -8.83
CA PRO A 436 8.56 11.89 -9.80
C PRO A 436 7.75 10.78 -10.47
N ASP A 437 8.13 10.40 -11.69
CA ASP A 437 7.63 9.16 -12.32
C ASP A 437 8.21 7.94 -11.59
N LEU A 438 7.44 7.40 -10.65
CA LEU A 438 7.83 6.24 -9.85
C LEU A 438 8.09 4.98 -10.69
N THR A 439 7.51 4.87 -11.88
CA THR A 439 7.70 3.70 -12.75
C THR A 439 9.10 3.62 -13.33
N ARG A 440 9.78 4.78 -13.44
CA ARG A 440 11.13 4.92 -14.00
C ARG A 440 12.15 5.37 -12.97
N LEU A 441 11.73 5.88 -11.82
CA LEU A 441 12.63 6.37 -10.77
C LEU A 441 13.42 5.25 -10.10
N TYR A 442 12.78 4.11 -9.82
CA TYR A 442 13.38 3.06 -9.01
C TYR A 442 13.03 1.65 -9.52
N SER A 443 14.04 0.79 -9.60
CA SER A 443 13.87 -0.64 -9.84
C SER A 443 14.81 -1.42 -8.93
N GLY A 444 14.24 -2.24 -8.05
CA GLY A 444 15.01 -3.04 -7.09
C GLY A 444 16.03 -3.96 -7.75
N SER A 445 15.65 -4.63 -8.85
CA SER A 445 16.57 -5.49 -9.60
C SER A 445 17.72 -4.70 -10.27
N LEU A 446 17.45 -3.49 -10.75
CA LEU A 446 18.47 -2.62 -11.34
C LEU A 446 19.49 -2.18 -10.28
N VAL A 447 19.04 -1.55 -9.19
CA VAL A 447 19.97 -1.01 -8.17
C VAL A 447 20.78 -2.12 -7.50
N HIS A 448 20.21 -3.31 -7.35
CA HIS A 448 20.91 -4.48 -6.82
C HIS A 448 21.95 -5.02 -7.81
N GLY A 449 21.60 -5.06 -9.10
CA GLY A 449 22.54 -5.36 -10.18
C GLY A 449 23.73 -4.39 -10.22
N LEU A 450 23.45 -3.09 -10.12
CA LEU A 450 24.44 -2.02 -10.10
C LEU A 450 25.36 -2.11 -8.88
N CYS A 451 24.83 -2.35 -7.67
CA CYS A 451 25.65 -2.56 -6.47
C CYS A 451 26.71 -3.65 -6.70
N ARG A 452 26.32 -4.78 -7.31
CA ARG A 452 27.24 -5.89 -7.59
C ARG A 452 28.32 -5.50 -8.60
N GLN A 453 27.95 -4.82 -9.69
CA GLN A 453 28.91 -4.35 -10.68
C GLN A 453 29.94 -3.39 -10.07
N LEU A 454 29.47 -2.43 -9.27
CA LEU A 454 30.32 -1.46 -8.58
C LEU A 454 31.27 -2.13 -7.56
N LEU A 455 30.84 -3.21 -6.92
CA LEU A 455 31.71 -4.00 -6.03
C LEU A 455 32.79 -4.80 -6.78
N THR A 456 32.57 -5.14 -8.06
CA THR A 456 33.51 -5.92 -8.89
C THR A 456 34.53 -5.08 -9.67
N SER A 457 34.70 -3.80 -9.31
CA SER A 457 35.64 -2.83 -9.92
C SER A 457 35.14 -2.06 -11.15
N ALA A 458 33.83 -2.06 -11.44
CA ALA A 458 33.27 -1.09 -12.38
C ALA A 458 33.29 0.30 -11.73
N SER A 459 33.82 1.31 -12.41
CA SER A 459 33.70 2.70 -11.97
C SER A 459 32.42 3.30 -12.53
N VAL A 460 31.84 4.28 -11.83
CA VAL A 460 30.63 4.93 -12.33
C VAL A 460 30.96 5.72 -13.61
N GLU A 461 32.15 6.30 -13.66
CA GLU A 461 32.68 7.02 -14.81
C GLU A 461 32.77 6.12 -16.04
N SER A 462 33.17 4.85 -15.88
CA SER A 462 33.23 3.91 -17.01
C SER A 462 31.86 3.53 -17.54
N LEU A 463 30.80 3.61 -16.74
CA LEU A 463 29.43 3.40 -17.22
C LEU A 463 28.88 4.64 -17.93
N LEU A 464 29.19 5.83 -17.42
CA LEU A 464 28.59 7.08 -17.89
C LEU A 464 29.31 7.75 -19.07
N HIS A 465 30.55 7.35 -19.37
CA HIS A 465 31.36 7.97 -20.44
C HIS A 465 30.68 7.97 -21.83
N VAL A 466 29.73 7.05 -22.06
CA VAL A 466 28.99 6.95 -23.33
C VAL A 466 27.94 8.06 -23.49
N CYS A 467 27.51 8.73 -22.41
CA CYS A 467 26.48 9.77 -22.44
C CYS A 467 26.86 10.95 -21.50
N PRO A 468 27.52 12.00 -22.05
CA PRO A 468 27.99 13.15 -21.26
C PRO A 468 26.90 13.88 -20.49
N GLU A 469 25.69 13.98 -21.03
CA GLU A 469 24.55 14.64 -20.39
C GLU A 469 24.09 13.87 -19.15
N ALA A 470 24.01 12.54 -19.26
CA ALA A 470 23.70 11.67 -18.12
C ALA A 470 24.82 11.68 -17.09
N GLN A 471 26.08 11.78 -17.52
CA GLN A 471 27.23 11.95 -16.65
C GLN A 471 27.13 13.25 -15.84
N GLN A 472 26.86 14.38 -16.50
CA GLN A 472 26.71 15.67 -15.85
C GLN A 472 25.56 15.66 -14.84
N LEU A 473 24.41 15.09 -15.21
CA LEU A 473 23.28 14.96 -14.31
C LEU A 473 23.62 14.10 -13.08
N TYR A 474 24.30 12.98 -13.29
CA TYR A 474 24.78 12.13 -12.21
C TYR A 474 25.72 12.90 -11.26
N GLU A 475 26.67 13.66 -11.79
CA GLU A 475 27.60 14.46 -11.00
C GLU A 475 26.89 15.51 -10.15
N HIS A 476 25.87 16.20 -10.69
CA HIS A 476 25.04 17.12 -9.91
C HIS A 476 24.30 16.40 -8.76
N MET A 477 23.65 15.26 -9.05
CA MET A 477 22.94 14.47 -8.03
C MET A 477 23.89 13.93 -6.96
N PHE A 478 25.07 13.46 -7.38
CA PHE A 478 26.08 12.91 -6.48
C PHE A 478 26.71 14.01 -5.61
N SER A 479 26.99 15.19 -6.16
CA SER A 479 27.47 16.35 -5.41
C SER A 479 26.45 16.80 -4.36
N ALA A 480 25.17 16.89 -4.76
CA ALA A 480 24.08 17.26 -3.85
C ALA A 480 23.98 16.30 -2.65
N THR A 481 23.93 14.99 -2.92
CA THR A 481 23.83 13.97 -1.86
C THR A 481 25.10 13.86 -1.02
N ARG A 482 26.29 13.99 -1.63
CA ARG A 482 27.58 14.01 -0.93
C ARG A 482 27.68 15.17 0.07
N SER A 483 27.16 16.35 -0.27
CA SER A 483 27.18 17.51 0.64
C SER A 483 26.42 17.29 1.95
N CYS A 484 25.47 16.33 1.95
CA CYS A 484 24.67 15.95 3.11
C CYS A 484 25.18 14.66 3.78
N ALA A 485 26.09 13.92 3.14
CA ALA A 485 26.56 12.64 3.62
C ALA A 485 27.59 12.80 4.77
N PRO A 486 27.58 11.93 5.80
CA PRO A 486 28.66 11.83 6.76
C PRO A 486 30.00 11.55 6.06
N ALA A 487 31.09 12.14 6.58
CA ALA A 487 32.44 11.99 6.00
C ALA A 487 32.87 10.52 5.81
N GLU A 488 32.38 9.62 6.67
CA GLU A 488 32.65 8.17 6.63
C GLU A 488 32.09 7.47 5.38
N LEU A 489 31.03 8.00 4.75
CA LEU A 489 30.48 7.46 3.50
C LEU A 489 31.34 7.81 2.29
N VAL A 490 32.13 8.87 2.40
CA VAL A 490 32.84 9.50 1.28
C VAL A 490 34.33 9.13 1.28
N LEU A 491 34.90 8.82 2.44
CA LEU A 491 36.30 8.46 2.59
C LEU A 491 36.49 6.93 2.58
N PRO A 492 37.49 6.41 1.83
CA PRO A 492 37.87 5.01 1.94
C PRO A 492 38.32 4.73 3.38
N LYS A 493 37.78 3.68 4.02
CA LYS A 493 38.23 3.24 5.35
C LYS A 493 39.73 2.93 5.28
N GLY A 494 40.56 3.85 5.79
CA GLY A 494 41.98 3.60 6.02
C GLY A 494 42.12 2.36 6.90
N LYS A 495 43.02 1.44 6.53
CA LYS A 495 43.28 0.20 7.25
C LYS A 495 43.67 0.48 8.71
N SER A 496 42.70 0.48 9.62
CA SER A 496 42.98 0.54 11.05
C SER A 496 43.51 -0.80 11.52
N LYS A 497 44.79 -0.81 11.94
CA LYS A 497 45.48 -1.96 12.51
C LYS A 497 44.69 -2.51 13.71
N LYS A 498 44.23 -3.76 13.63
CA LYS A 498 43.63 -4.49 14.76
C LYS A 498 44.63 -4.56 15.91
N ARG A 499 44.36 -3.81 17.00
CA ARG A 499 45.07 -3.97 18.28
C ARG A 499 44.38 -5.11 19.05
N ARG A 500 45.06 -6.25 19.18
CA ARG A 500 44.64 -7.40 19.98
C ARG A 500 44.34 -6.96 21.42
N GLN A 501 43.10 -7.11 21.89
CA GLN A 501 42.79 -7.13 23.31
C GLN A 501 42.56 -8.56 23.79
N LYS A 502 43.17 -8.84 24.94
CA LYS A 502 43.42 -10.14 25.56
C LYS A 502 42.18 -10.56 26.35
N LYS A 503 41.71 -11.79 26.13
CA LYS A 503 40.66 -12.45 26.92
C LYS A 503 41.02 -12.42 28.41
N ARG A 504 40.07 -12.01 29.25
CA ARG A 504 39.89 -12.50 30.62
C ARG A 504 38.45 -12.98 30.73
N GLY A 505 38.28 -14.25 31.05
CA GLY A 505 36.99 -14.88 31.28
C GLY A 505 36.79 -15.21 32.75
N THR A 506 35.53 -15.50 33.09
CA THR A 506 35.06 -16.31 34.23
C THR A 506 33.56 -16.62 34.00
N PRO A 507 32.98 -17.66 34.64
CA PRO A 507 32.30 -18.74 33.90
C PRO A 507 30.84 -19.00 34.31
N TRP A 508 30.18 -19.85 33.51
CA TRP A 508 29.07 -20.77 33.84
C TRP A 508 27.67 -20.21 34.14
N LEU A 509 26.66 -20.66 33.38
CA LEU A 509 25.90 -21.88 33.72
C LEU A 509 25.08 -22.36 32.51
N GLU A 510 25.40 -23.57 32.04
CA GLU A 510 24.54 -24.36 31.16
C GLU A 510 23.39 -24.94 31.99
N ASN A 511 22.15 -24.74 31.55
CA ASN A 511 21.06 -25.67 31.87
C ASN A 511 20.45 -26.14 30.55
N ARG A 512 20.93 -27.31 30.09
CA ARG A 512 20.19 -28.15 29.15
C ARG A 512 19.10 -28.86 29.93
N VAL A 513 17.85 -28.59 29.58
CA VAL A 513 16.76 -29.54 29.77
C VAL A 513 16.20 -29.81 28.38
N GLY A 514 16.45 -31.02 27.88
CA GLY A 514 15.76 -31.56 26.72
C GLY A 514 14.50 -32.28 27.20
N THR A 515 13.36 -32.01 26.57
CA THR A 515 12.22 -32.92 26.64
C THR A 515 11.35 -32.76 25.38
N THR A 516 11.29 -33.86 24.62
CA THR A 516 10.17 -34.37 23.82
C THR A 516 9.49 -33.46 22.78
N LEU A 517 9.84 -33.72 21.51
CA LEU A 517 8.96 -33.50 20.37
C LEU A 517 7.73 -34.40 20.53
N ASN A 518 6.56 -33.79 20.75
CA ASN A 518 5.28 -34.45 20.58
C ASN A 518 4.48 -33.72 19.50
N ALA A 519 3.79 -34.51 18.69
CA ALA A 519 3.18 -34.14 17.43
C ALA A 519 1.92 -33.26 17.59
N ARG A 520 1.59 -32.59 16.47
CA ARG A 520 0.33 -31.89 16.14
C ARG A 520 0.11 -30.51 16.78
N SER A 521 0.03 -29.49 15.93
CA SER A 521 -1.27 -28.90 15.63
C SER A 521 -1.19 -28.04 14.37
N TRP A 522 -1.91 -28.48 13.34
CA TRP A 522 -2.25 -27.67 12.19
C TRP A 522 -3.40 -26.76 12.62
N HIS A 523 -3.16 -25.45 12.77
CA HIS A 523 -4.26 -24.49 12.78
C HIS A 523 -4.12 -23.49 11.65
N GLU A 524 -5.05 -23.67 10.72
CA GLU A 524 -5.45 -22.79 9.63
C GLU A 524 -5.87 -21.41 10.15
N GLY A 525 -5.45 -20.37 9.42
CA GLY A 525 -6.39 -19.41 8.82
C GLY A 525 -7.17 -18.48 9.75
N GLY A 526 -6.47 -17.61 10.48
CA GLY A 526 -7.06 -16.39 11.07
C GLY A 526 -7.26 -15.26 10.05
N ASN A 527 -8.19 -14.35 10.36
CA ASN A 527 -8.53 -13.19 9.56
C ASN A 527 -7.36 -12.18 9.57
N ARG A 528 -6.81 -11.86 8.38
CA ARG A 528 -5.67 -10.92 8.23
C ARG A 528 -5.95 -9.48 8.71
N PHE A 529 -7.21 -9.16 9.02
CA PHE A 529 -7.65 -7.86 9.52
C PHE A 529 -8.17 -7.92 10.96
N GLU A 530 -8.13 -9.09 11.61
CA GLU A 530 -8.53 -9.23 13.02
C GLU A 530 -7.62 -8.42 13.94
N LEU A 531 -6.36 -8.23 13.54
CA LEU A 531 -5.38 -7.34 14.17
C LEU A 531 -5.75 -5.84 14.09
N LEU A 532 -6.79 -5.46 13.34
CA LEU A 532 -7.23 -4.06 13.22
C LEU A 532 -8.28 -3.67 14.26
N MET A 533 -8.88 -4.63 14.97
CA MET A 533 -9.89 -4.33 15.99
C MET A 533 -9.24 -4.29 17.37
N VAL A 534 -9.38 -3.17 18.07
CA VAL A 534 -9.10 -3.11 19.52
C VAL A 534 -10.22 -3.89 20.19
N GLY A 535 -9.90 -5.06 20.75
CA GLY A 535 -10.71 -5.60 21.82
C GLY A 535 -10.69 -4.59 22.96
N THR A 536 -11.86 -4.12 23.37
CA THR A 536 -12.05 -3.48 24.67
C THR A 536 -11.32 -4.35 25.70
N LEU A 537 -10.30 -3.78 26.36
CA LEU A 537 -9.72 -4.36 27.56
C LEU A 537 -10.88 -4.48 28.57
N GLU A 538 -11.48 -5.67 28.69
CA GLU A 538 -12.10 -6.04 29.95
C GLU A 538 -10.96 -6.33 30.90
N GLU A 539 -10.90 -5.52 31.97
CA GLU A 539 -10.01 -5.67 33.11
C GLU A 539 -10.12 -7.10 33.65
N HIS A 540 -9.07 -7.90 33.44
CA HIS A 540 -8.87 -9.10 34.22
C HIS A 540 -8.44 -8.67 35.63
N MET A 541 -9.42 -8.55 36.54
CA MET A 541 -9.15 -8.58 37.96
C MET A 541 -8.58 -9.96 38.32
N GLU A 542 -7.34 -9.97 38.80
CA GLU A 542 -6.74 -11.11 39.49
C GLU A 542 -7.61 -11.49 40.69
N ALA A 543 -8.07 -12.74 40.73
CA ALA A 543 -8.60 -13.34 41.95
C ALA A 543 -7.43 -13.95 42.74
N PRO A 544 -7.40 -13.81 44.08
CA PRO A 544 -6.29 -14.27 44.90
C PRO A 544 -6.31 -15.79 45.03
N GLU A 545 -5.12 -16.37 45.02
CA GLU A 545 -4.88 -17.77 45.39
C GLU A 545 -5.37 -18.02 46.82
N LEU A 546 -6.17 -19.07 47.00
CA LEU A 546 -6.44 -19.70 48.27
C LEU A 546 -6.20 -21.21 48.11
N GLU A 547 -5.13 -21.65 48.77
CA GLU A 547 -4.70 -23.00 49.21
C GLU A 547 -4.74 -24.19 48.25
#